data_AF-A0A833RB51-F1
#
_entry.id   AF-A0A833RB51-F1
#
_cell.length_a   1.000
_cell.length_b   1.000
_cell.length_c   1.000
_cell.angle_alpha   90.00
_cell.angle_beta   90.00
_cell.angle_gamma   90.00
#
_symmetry.space_group_name_H-M   'P 1'
#
loop_
_entity.id
_entity.type
_entity.pdbx_description
1 polymer ?
#
loop_
_entity_poly.entity_id
_entity_poly.type
_entity_poly.pdbx_seq_one_letter_code
_entity_poly.pdbx_strand_id
1 'polypeptide(L)'
;MGMSSGANFNNQPPPAMLPPRQLHPRSSGLHTSLSLASSEAVGSPEMQEPGSNSDMGHDSATESASSRDTWPVETTNHSNSLPKKAEKEKEVVVMNGGGVVAPELQVIRRISTTDRLSLREVARERVDLIAERMKVMSEELLEDLKNELRVILEGTGGSHQIEEFMGLQKLVQSRVDLTASALSMAHRVQLEVLVAIKTGIQAFLHRSVTIPPNRLVEIFFYKRCRNIACQSPLPAEECRCETCTTRKGFCNLCMCVICNKFDFEVNTCRWIGCDFCSHWTHTDCAIRVNQIGPGQVKSGLGQAEMLFRCQACQRASELLGWVRDVFQQCAPGWDRDALIKELDFVCKIFRMSEDPRGRKLFFKCGNLIEQMRSGVAETVACRMLLQCLQELEIESPLKGGEGDDGGRLITPQEACSKIAEVVQEAVRKMETVGEEKLRAYKRARMAVEACEREMEEKAREVAQLQAEHQRQHLQVEELESIVRLKQAEAEMFQLKANEARQEAERLQSIAMAKSEKAEQDYASLYLKRRLEEAEAEKQYLFEKIKLQDGQKGPSGSSGTPPVVAPTGGTASSAGDHSQMLMLSKIQDLLKNVRSISTSKSDGSQLK
;
A
#
# COMPACT_ATOMS: atom_id res chain seq x y z
N MET A 1 -62.92 -1.05 51.91
CA MET A 1 -62.05 0.16 51.99
C MET A 1 -61.15 0.07 50.75
N GLY A 2 -61.24 0.90 49.71
CA GLY A 2 -61.37 2.37 49.71
C GLY A 2 -59.96 2.97 49.91
N MET A 3 -59.38 3.81 49.03
CA MET A 3 -59.94 4.55 47.87
C MET A 3 -58.89 4.78 46.75
N SER A 4 -59.30 5.42 45.64
CA SER A 4 -58.54 5.69 44.40
C SER A 4 -57.67 6.96 44.43
N SER A 5 -56.59 6.99 43.64
CA SER A 5 -56.10 8.13 42.82
C SER A 5 -54.92 7.65 41.94
N GLY A 6 -54.65 8.17 40.74
CA GLY A 6 -55.30 9.26 40.00
C GLY A 6 -54.31 10.06 39.14
N ALA A 7 -53.90 9.50 38.00
CA ALA A 7 -53.28 10.11 36.80
C ALA A 7 -52.24 11.27 36.91
N ASN A 8 -51.12 11.12 36.19
CA ASN A 8 -50.72 12.10 35.15
C ASN A 8 -49.58 11.55 34.28
N PHE A 9 -49.90 11.10 33.06
CA PHE A 9 -48.91 10.83 32.02
C PHE A 9 -48.68 12.12 31.24
N ASN A 10 -47.46 12.66 31.30
CA ASN A 10 -47.11 13.84 30.52
C ASN A 10 -46.74 13.42 29.09
N ASN A 11 -47.42 13.99 28.09
CA ASN A 11 -47.09 13.80 26.68
C ASN A 11 -45.71 14.44 26.38
N GLN A 12 -44.69 13.62 26.18
CA GLN A 12 -43.54 14.04 25.36
C GLN A 12 -43.79 13.63 23.91
N PRO A 13 -43.54 14.50 22.92
CA PRO A 13 -43.47 14.06 21.53
C PRO A 13 -42.29 13.08 21.38
N PRO A 14 -42.40 12.06 20.51
CA PRO A 14 -41.26 11.21 20.20
C PRO A 14 -40.11 12.07 19.63
N PRO A 15 -38.83 11.75 19.93
CA PRO A 15 -37.72 12.47 19.35
C PRO A 15 -37.73 12.29 17.83
N ALA A 16 -37.66 13.39 17.09
CA ALA A 16 -37.58 13.35 15.63
C ALA A 16 -36.35 12.54 15.21
N MET A 17 -36.57 11.51 14.38
CA MET A 17 -35.52 10.63 13.90
C MET A 17 -34.65 11.39 12.90
N LEU A 18 -33.41 11.67 13.29
CA LEU A 18 -32.42 12.21 12.38
C LEU A 18 -31.82 11.06 11.54
N PRO A 19 -31.50 11.29 10.25
CA PRO A 19 -30.68 10.36 9.48
C PRO A 19 -29.33 10.13 10.18
N PRO A 20 -28.58 9.06 9.82
CA PRO A 20 -27.32 8.70 10.49
C PRO A 20 -26.43 9.91 10.70
N ARG A 21 -26.34 10.37 11.95
CA ARG A 21 -25.69 11.66 12.26
C ARG A 21 -24.27 11.63 11.75
N GLN A 22 -23.93 12.60 10.90
CA GLN A 22 -22.54 12.92 10.61
C GLN A 22 -21.80 13.05 11.94
N LEU A 23 -20.78 12.21 12.11
CA LEU A 23 -19.77 12.39 13.15
C LEU A 23 -18.98 13.65 12.80
N HIS A 24 -19.54 14.80 13.17
CA HIS A 24 -18.80 16.05 13.24
C HIS A 24 -17.59 15.79 14.15
N PRO A 25 -16.35 16.02 13.68
CA PRO A 25 -15.21 16.01 14.57
C PRO A 25 -15.42 17.12 15.59
N ARG A 26 -15.55 16.76 16.88
CA ARG A 26 -15.30 17.73 17.95
C ARG A 26 -13.81 18.02 17.94
N SER A 27 -13.42 19.01 17.15
CA SER A 27 -12.13 19.68 17.21
C SER A 27 -12.03 20.44 18.54
N SER A 28 -11.70 19.73 19.61
CA SER A 28 -11.04 20.35 20.75
C SER A 28 -9.65 20.79 20.26
N GLY A 29 -9.50 22.09 20.01
CA GLY A 29 -8.34 22.63 19.29
C GLY A 29 -7.02 22.37 20.03
N LEU A 30 -6.05 21.84 19.29
CA LEU A 30 -4.63 22.05 19.58
C LEU A 30 -4.09 23.03 18.53
N HIS A 31 -4.19 24.32 18.82
CA HIS A 31 -3.48 25.35 18.07
C HIS A 31 -2.00 25.30 18.45
N THR A 32 -1.17 24.68 17.62
CA THR A 32 0.25 25.02 17.56
C THR A 32 0.38 26.32 16.78
N SER A 33 0.37 27.44 17.50
CA SER A 33 0.60 28.78 16.95
C SER A 33 1.57 29.54 17.85
N LEU A 34 2.86 29.37 17.59
CA LEU A 34 3.87 30.30 18.07
C LEU A 34 3.76 31.60 17.26
N SER A 35 3.33 32.68 17.88
CA SER A 35 3.57 34.05 17.39
C SER A 35 3.58 35.03 18.56
N LEU A 36 4.54 35.95 18.51
CA LEU A 36 4.84 36.92 19.57
C LEU A 36 3.76 38.01 19.66
N ALA A 37 3.45 38.46 20.87
CA ALA A 37 2.58 39.60 21.12
C ALA A 37 3.40 40.84 21.52
N SER A 38 3.14 41.95 20.82
CA SER A 38 3.53 43.34 21.10
C SER A 38 2.50 44.21 20.35
N SER A 39 1.93 45.30 20.87
CA SER A 39 2.14 46.02 22.14
C SER A 39 0.86 46.80 22.51
N GLU A 40 0.78 47.30 23.75
CA GLU A 40 0.07 48.57 24.05
C GLU A 40 1.06 49.58 24.67
N ALA A 41 0.71 50.87 24.62
CA ALA A 41 1.68 51.97 24.59
C ALA A 41 1.69 52.89 25.82
N VAL A 42 2.83 53.57 26.06
CA VAL A 42 2.94 54.94 26.61
C VAL A 42 4.26 55.59 26.13
N GLY A 43 4.23 56.83 25.63
CA GLY A 43 5.40 57.75 25.64
C GLY A 43 5.94 58.26 24.29
N SER A 44 5.65 59.53 23.95
CA SER A 44 6.18 60.33 22.82
C SER A 44 7.55 61.00 23.18
N PRO A 45 8.22 61.86 22.34
CA PRO A 45 7.85 62.40 21.01
C PRO A 45 9.00 62.53 19.95
N GLU A 46 8.69 63.20 18.82
CA GLU A 46 9.59 63.81 17.79
C GLU A 46 10.31 62.84 16.81
N MET A 47 10.47 63.12 15.50
CA MET A 47 10.17 64.31 14.66
C MET A 47 9.96 63.93 13.16
N GLN A 48 9.20 64.77 12.43
CA GLN A 48 9.17 64.99 10.96
C GLN A 48 8.75 63.92 9.91
N GLU A 49 7.60 64.22 9.29
CA GLU A 49 7.18 63.97 7.88
C GLU A 49 8.06 64.72 6.82
N PRO A 50 7.81 64.69 5.48
CA PRO A 50 6.77 63.99 4.65
C PRO A 50 7.29 63.31 3.34
N GLY A 51 6.38 62.70 2.54
CA GLY A 51 6.30 63.06 1.09
C GLY A 51 6.33 61.98 -0.02
N SER A 52 5.14 61.62 -0.51
CA SER A 52 4.70 61.54 -1.95
C SER A 52 5.50 60.84 -3.08
N ASN A 53 4.84 59.81 -3.65
CA ASN A 53 4.50 59.56 -5.08
C ASN A 53 5.51 59.29 -6.24
N SER A 54 5.02 58.41 -7.12
CA SER A 54 5.15 58.34 -8.61
C SER A 54 6.41 57.78 -9.31
N ASP A 55 6.22 56.57 -9.86
CA ASP A 55 6.16 56.23 -11.30
C ASP A 55 7.44 56.05 -12.19
N MET A 56 7.44 54.91 -12.91
CA MET A 56 8.14 54.49 -14.15
C MET A 56 9.58 54.94 -14.51
N GLY A 57 10.42 53.95 -14.88
CA GLY A 57 11.16 54.00 -16.17
C GLY A 57 12.69 53.83 -16.19
N HIS A 58 13.13 52.67 -16.69
CA HIS A 58 14.37 52.37 -17.47
C HIS A 58 15.81 52.66 -16.95
N ASP A 59 16.59 51.56 -16.98
CA ASP A 59 17.98 51.39 -17.47
C ASP A 59 19.24 52.01 -16.82
N SER A 60 20.08 51.06 -16.33
CA SER A 60 21.54 50.91 -16.53
C SER A 60 22.54 51.14 -15.38
N ALA A 61 23.16 50.00 -15.01
CA ALA A 61 24.59 49.77 -14.77
C ALA A 61 25.32 50.29 -13.50
N THR A 62 25.77 49.34 -12.67
CA THR A 62 27.18 49.11 -12.25
C THR A 62 27.23 47.78 -11.46
N GLU A 63 28.01 46.78 -11.91
CA GLU A 63 29.34 46.37 -11.36
C GLU A 63 29.33 46.00 -9.86
N SER A 64 29.84 44.86 -9.37
CA SER A 64 30.42 43.60 -9.91
C SER A 64 30.33 42.51 -8.77
N ALA A 65 30.88 41.28 -8.76
CA ALA A 65 31.90 40.59 -9.56
C ALA A 65 31.86 39.04 -9.34
N SER A 66 32.48 38.27 -10.27
CA SER A 66 33.40 37.11 -10.05
C SER A 66 32.96 35.86 -9.25
N SER A 67 33.32 34.60 -9.56
CA SER A 67 33.75 33.82 -10.76
C SER A 67 33.75 32.32 -10.32
N ARG A 68 33.58 31.24 -11.11
CA ARG A 68 33.57 30.91 -12.55
C ARG A 68 34.92 30.50 -13.19
N ASP A 69 35.01 29.23 -13.59
CA ASP A 69 36.02 28.58 -14.45
C ASP A 69 36.05 29.07 -15.91
N THR A 70 37.12 28.77 -16.68
CA THR A 70 37.10 28.01 -17.97
C THR A 70 38.53 27.78 -18.51
N TRP A 71 38.74 26.68 -19.23
CA TRP A 71 39.92 26.29 -20.01
C TRP A 71 40.32 27.27 -21.15
N PRO A 72 41.53 27.11 -21.72
CA PRO A 72 41.68 27.22 -23.19
C PRO A 72 42.56 26.11 -23.84
N VAL A 73 42.61 26.12 -25.18
CA VAL A 73 43.15 25.07 -26.08
C VAL A 73 44.18 25.66 -27.08
N GLU A 74 45.17 24.83 -27.48
CA GLU A 74 46.10 24.93 -28.64
C GLU A 74 46.91 26.25 -28.87
N THR A 75 48.24 26.20 -29.03
CA THR A 75 48.88 25.78 -30.30
C THR A 75 50.43 25.66 -30.21
N THR A 76 50.98 24.65 -30.89
CA THR A 76 52.18 24.71 -31.76
C THR A 76 53.63 24.93 -31.22
N ASN A 77 54.50 23.98 -31.62
CA ASN A 77 55.98 24.01 -31.80
C ASN A 77 57.00 23.64 -30.67
N HIS A 78 57.68 22.50 -30.93
CA HIS A 78 59.13 22.21 -30.79
C HIS A 78 59.85 22.60 -29.46
N SER A 79 60.45 21.70 -28.68
CA SER A 79 61.52 20.74 -29.06
C SER A 79 62.12 20.03 -27.82
N ASN A 80 62.78 18.88 -28.05
CA ASN A 80 63.76 18.15 -27.21
C ASN A 80 63.98 18.55 -25.73
N SER A 81 63.77 17.62 -24.79
CA SER A 81 64.87 16.76 -24.26
C SER A 81 64.51 15.99 -22.95
N LEU A 82 64.85 14.70 -22.92
CA LEU A 82 65.17 13.91 -21.72
C LEU A 82 66.69 14.07 -21.41
N PRO A 83 67.30 13.49 -20.34
CA PRO A 83 66.76 12.75 -19.18
C PRO A 83 67.39 13.13 -17.81
N LYS A 84 66.94 12.48 -16.71
CA LYS A 84 67.70 11.75 -15.64
C LYS A 84 66.86 11.68 -14.35
N LYS A 85 66.70 10.53 -13.66
CA LYS A 85 67.67 9.77 -12.82
C LYS A 85 68.28 10.63 -11.70
N ALA A 86 68.44 10.21 -10.43
CA ALA A 86 68.01 9.00 -9.69
C ALA A 86 68.33 9.20 -8.18
N GLU A 87 68.52 8.25 -7.24
CA GLU A 87 68.41 6.77 -7.11
C GLU A 87 68.42 6.49 -5.57
N LYS A 88 67.54 5.63 -4.97
CA LYS A 88 67.88 4.99 -3.67
C LYS A 88 67.13 3.69 -3.34
N GLU A 89 67.91 2.62 -3.18
CA GLU A 89 67.49 1.29 -2.75
C GLU A 89 67.75 1.05 -1.24
N LYS A 90 67.06 0.08 -0.65
CA LYS A 90 67.66 -0.90 0.27
C LYS A 90 66.79 -2.17 0.40
N GLU A 91 67.38 -3.21 0.98
CA GLU A 91 67.24 -4.59 0.49
C GLU A 91 66.62 -5.60 1.48
N VAL A 92 65.80 -6.50 0.92
CA VAL A 92 65.42 -7.88 1.29
C VAL A 92 65.78 -8.45 2.68
N VAL A 93 64.76 -9.00 3.38
CA VAL A 93 64.77 -10.38 3.94
C VAL A 93 63.36 -10.97 3.86
N VAL A 94 63.22 -12.20 3.37
CA VAL A 94 61.99 -13.03 3.51
C VAL A 94 62.34 -14.32 4.25
N MET A 95 61.62 -14.62 5.33
CA MET A 95 61.53 -15.96 5.92
C MET A 95 60.09 -16.24 6.36
N ASN A 96 59.70 -17.51 6.26
CA ASN A 96 58.33 -17.98 6.47
C ASN A 96 57.90 -17.99 7.95
N GLY A 97 56.61 -17.78 8.18
CA GLY A 97 55.90 -18.47 9.27
C GLY A 97 54.95 -17.61 10.11
N GLY A 98 53.67 -18.02 10.14
CA GLY A 98 52.83 -17.87 11.33
C GLY A 98 52.05 -16.58 11.53
N GLY A 99 50.88 -16.48 10.88
CA GLY A 99 49.62 -15.95 11.44
C GLY A 99 49.57 -14.55 12.05
N VAL A 100 48.97 -13.60 11.33
CA VAL A 100 48.42 -12.36 11.90
C VAL A 100 47.03 -12.06 11.32
N VAL A 101 46.08 -11.90 12.25
CA VAL A 101 44.90 -11.01 12.27
C VAL A 101 44.48 -10.36 10.94
N ALA A 102 43.22 -10.62 10.53
CA ALA A 102 42.55 -9.90 9.46
C ALA A 102 41.87 -8.61 9.95
N PRO A 103 42.07 -7.45 9.29
CA PRO A 103 41.21 -6.28 9.41
C PRO A 103 40.17 -6.24 8.28
N GLU A 104 38.90 -6.25 8.69
CA GLU A 104 37.70 -5.75 8.01
C GLU A 104 37.78 -5.39 6.51
N LEU A 105 37.37 -6.34 5.65
CA LEU A 105 36.71 -5.99 4.40
C LEU A 105 35.27 -5.57 4.69
N GLN A 106 34.94 -4.30 4.46
CA GLN A 106 33.56 -3.83 4.50
C GLN A 106 32.74 -4.52 3.40
N VAL A 107 31.92 -5.49 3.80
CA VAL A 107 31.05 -6.24 2.92
C VAL A 107 29.96 -5.30 2.39
N ILE A 108 29.98 -5.04 1.07
CA ILE A 108 28.82 -4.49 0.35
C ILE A 108 27.67 -5.47 0.57
N ARG A 109 26.70 -5.04 1.40
CA ARG A 109 25.59 -5.86 1.89
C ARG A 109 24.59 -6.10 0.76
N ARG A 110 24.89 -7.07 -0.10
CA ARG A 110 23.90 -7.67 -1.01
C ARG A 110 22.76 -8.21 -0.15
N ILE A 111 21.59 -7.59 -0.24
CA ILE A 111 20.40 -8.00 0.49
C ILE A 111 20.04 -9.41 0.00
N SER A 112 20.09 -10.39 0.91
CA SER A 112 19.71 -11.76 0.59
C SER A 112 18.19 -11.86 0.49
N THR A 113 17.66 -12.74 -0.37
CA THR A 113 16.21 -12.99 -0.46
C THR A 113 15.60 -13.54 0.83
N THR A 114 16.44 -13.91 1.81
CA THR A 114 16.10 -14.29 3.19
C THR A 114 15.68 -13.11 4.10
N ASP A 115 15.95 -11.85 3.71
CA ASP A 115 15.64 -10.67 4.54
C ASP A 115 14.21 -10.14 4.37
N ARG A 116 13.44 -10.60 3.36
CA ARG A 116 12.02 -10.20 3.20
C ARG A 116 11.15 -10.96 4.20
N LEU A 117 10.47 -10.20 5.07
CA LEU A 117 9.48 -10.71 6.01
C LEU A 117 8.15 -10.98 5.29
N SER A 118 7.55 -12.16 5.48
CA SER A 118 6.27 -12.55 4.86
C SER A 118 5.06 -12.32 5.77
N LEU A 119 3.87 -12.13 5.18
CA LEU A 119 2.60 -12.05 5.93
C LEU A 119 2.33 -13.30 6.79
N ARG A 120 2.77 -14.47 6.33
CA ARG A 120 2.60 -15.73 7.06
C ARG A 120 3.45 -15.78 8.33
N GLU A 121 4.67 -15.26 8.30
CA GLU A 121 5.49 -15.07 9.51
C GLU A 121 4.83 -14.09 10.46
N VAL A 122 4.36 -12.93 9.98
CA VAL A 122 3.67 -11.92 10.83
C VAL A 122 2.43 -12.50 11.52
N ALA A 123 1.64 -13.31 10.82
CA ALA A 123 0.45 -13.95 11.37
C ALA A 123 0.78 -15.05 12.39
N ARG A 124 1.84 -15.85 12.15
CA ARG A 124 2.21 -17.01 12.95
C ARG A 124 3.09 -16.69 14.16
N GLU A 125 4.14 -15.90 13.96
CA GLU A 125 5.24 -15.77 14.92
C GLU A 125 4.95 -14.77 16.04
N ARG A 126 5.65 -14.94 17.17
CA ARG A 126 5.49 -14.11 18.37
C ARG A 126 5.63 -12.62 18.06
N VAL A 127 4.90 -11.81 18.82
CA VAL A 127 4.84 -10.36 18.58
C VAL A 127 6.22 -9.70 18.69
N ASP A 128 6.98 -10.05 19.73
CA ASP A 128 8.31 -9.52 20.04
C ASP A 128 9.35 -9.80 18.95
N LEU A 129 9.42 -11.04 18.46
CA LEU A 129 10.35 -11.44 17.40
C LEU A 129 10.13 -10.67 16.10
N ILE A 130 8.87 -10.52 15.70
CA ILE A 130 8.49 -9.78 14.49
C ILE A 130 8.70 -8.28 14.67
N ALA A 131 8.42 -7.73 15.86
CA ALA A 131 8.61 -6.31 16.15
C ALA A 131 10.09 -5.90 16.04
N GLU A 132 11.01 -6.67 16.62
CA GLU A 132 12.45 -6.37 16.54
C GLU A 132 13.00 -6.57 15.12
N ARG A 133 12.44 -7.51 14.34
CA ARG A 133 12.79 -7.68 12.91
C ARG A 133 12.29 -6.51 12.06
N MET A 134 11.05 -6.02 12.28
CA MET A 134 10.52 -4.84 11.57
C MET A 134 11.25 -3.54 11.91
N LYS A 135 11.74 -3.38 13.14
CA LYS A 135 12.47 -2.20 13.62
C LYS A 135 13.76 -1.89 12.85
N VAL A 136 14.32 -2.89 12.15
CA VAL A 136 15.53 -2.76 11.32
C VAL A 136 15.24 -2.85 9.80
N MET A 137 13.96 -2.93 9.40
CA MET A 137 13.54 -2.88 8.00
C MET A 137 13.41 -1.44 7.51
N SER A 138 13.50 -1.23 6.19
CA SER A 138 13.16 0.06 5.58
C SER A 138 11.64 0.25 5.50
N GLU A 139 11.19 1.51 5.54
CA GLU A 139 9.77 1.87 5.34
C GLU A 139 9.21 1.35 4.01
N GLU A 140 10.04 1.27 2.97
CA GLU A 140 9.70 0.66 1.67
C GLU A 140 9.29 -0.82 1.81
N LEU A 141 10.09 -1.64 2.49
CA LEU A 141 9.79 -3.06 2.71
C LEU A 141 8.58 -3.27 3.65
N LEU A 142 8.37 -2.36 4.59
CA LEU A 142 7.19 -2.37 5.47
C LEU A 142 5.90 -2.01 4.71
N GLU A 143 5.99 -1.10 3.75
CA GLU A 143 4.86 -0.68 2.93
C GLU A 143 4.58 -1.67 1.77
N ASP A 144 5.61 -2.35 1.25
CA ASP A 144 5.48 -3.53 0.39
C ASP A 144 4.67 -4.64 1.05
N LEU A 145 4.97 -4.96 2.32
CA LEU A 145 4.22 -5.93 3.11
C LEU A 145 2.74 -5.51 3.27
N LYS A 146 2.48 -4.20 3.41
CA LYS A 146 1.12 -3.65 3.45
C LYS A 146 0.44 -3.69 2.08
N ASN A 147 1.18 -3.53 0.98
CA ASN A 147 0.68 -3.73 -0.39
C ASN A 147 0.32 -5.19 -0.66
N GLU A 148 1.17 -6.15 -0.27
CA GLU A 148 0.92 -7.60 -0.39
C GLU A 148 -0.43 -7.96 0.24
N LEU A 149 -0.69 -7.47 1.46
CA LEU A 149 -1.96 -7.73 2.14
C LEU A 149 -3.14 -6.96 1.53
N ARG A 150 -2.95 -5.75 0.99
CA ARG A 150 -4.01 -5.05 0.24
C ARG A 150 -4.48 -5.90 -0.94
N VAL A 151 -3.56 -6.37 -1.77
CA VAL A 151 -3.86 -7.19 -2.96
C VAL A 151 -4.59 -8.48 -2.59
N ILE A 152 -4.17 -9.17 -1.51
CA ILE A 152 -4.88 -10.36 -0.99
C ILE A 152 -6.30 -10.02 -0.54
N LEU A 153 -6.48 -8.88 0.14
CA LEU A 153 -7.79 -8.42 0.64
C LEU A 153 -8.69 -7.81 -0.44
N GLU A 154 -8.18 -7.49 -1.63
CA GLU A 154 -8.99 -7.05 -2.79
C GLU A 154 -9.76 -8.23 -3.40
N GLY A 155 -9.22 -9.44 -3.32
CA GLY A 155 -9.88 -10.67 -3.81
C GLY A 155 -10.04 -10.72 -5.34
N THR A 156 -9.34 -9.85 -6.06
CA THR A 156 -9.38 -9.73 -7.53
C THR A 156 -8.61 -10.87 -8.23
N GLY A 157 -7.68 -11.53 -7.53
CA GLY A 157 -6.88 -12.66 -8.01
C GLY A 157 -7.51 -14.05 -7.83
N GLY A 158 -8.83 -14.15 -7.66
CA GLY A 158 -9.57 -15.41 -7.64
C GLY A 158 -9.43 -16.24 -6.35
N SER A 159 -9.70 -17.56 -6.44
CA SER A 159 -9.83 -18.42 -5.26
C SER A 159 -8.57 -18.51 -4.40
N HIS A 160 -7.37 -18.45 -5.02
CA HIS A 160 -6.10 -18.51 -4.30
C HIS A 160 -5.96 -17.42 -3.23
N GLN A 161 -6.26 -16.16 -3.57
CA GLN A 161 -6.18 -15.05 -2.60
C GLN A 161 -7.21 -15.19 -1.48
N ILE A 162 -8.40 -15.73 -1.78
CA ILE A 162 -9.44 -15.98 -0.77
C ILE A 162 -8.98 -17.08 0.21
N GLU A 163 -8.41 -18.17 -0.30
CA GLU A 163 -7.83 -19.24 0.52
C GLU A 163 -6.62 -18.76 1.35
N GLU A 164 -5.76 -17.93 0.76
CA GLU A 164 -4.62 -17.32 1.44
C GLU A 164 -5.06 -16.39 2.58
N PHE A 165 -6.03 -15.50 2.32
CA PHE A 165 -6.63 -14.65 3.35
C PHE A 165 -7.25 -15.47 4.49
N MET A 166 -8.04 -16.50 4.17
CA MET A 166 -8.60 -17.41 5.17
C MET A 166 -7.50 -18.12 5.98
N GLY A 167 -6.40 -18.50 5.33
CA GLY A 167 -5.22 -19.07 5.98
C GLY A 167 -4.56 -18.11 6.98
N LEU A 168 -4.29 -16.87 6.57
CA LEU A 168 -3.75 -15.81 7.43
C LEU A 168 -4.70 -15.50 8.60
N GLN A 169 -5.99 -15.36 8.32
CA GLN A 169 -6.99 -15.06 9.34
C GLN A 169 -7.11 -16.19 10.36
N LYS A 170 -7.07 -17.46 9.93
CA LYS A 170 -7.06 -18.64 10.81
C LYS A 170 -5.81 -18.67 11.70
N LEU A 171 -4.63 -18.34 11.16
CA LEU A 171 -3.39 -18.24 11.95
C LEU A 171 -3.55 -17.21 13.07
N VAL A 172 -3.94 -15.96 12.73
CA VAL A 172 -4.14 -14.88 13.72
C VAL A 172 -5.22 -15.23 14.76
N GLN A 173 -6.29 -15.92 14.37
CA GLN A 173 -7.34 -16.35 15.29
C GLN A 173 -6.92 -17.50 16.23
N SER A 174 -5.99 -18.37 15.82
CA SER A 174 -5.49 -19.48 16.65
C SER A 174 -4.43 -19.09 17.69
N ARG A 175 -3.93 -17.85 17.63
CA ARG A 175 -2.90 -17.32 18.52
C ARG A 175 -3.48 -16.93 19.88
N VAL A 176 -3.00 -17.58 20.95
CA VAL A 176 -3.37 -17.26 22.35
C VAL A 176 -2.46 -16.22 23.00
N ASP A 177 -1.26 -16.01 22.46
CA ASP A 177 -0.26 -15.06 22.93
C ASP A 177 -0.53 -13.61 22.50
N LEU A 178 -1.45 -13.40 21.55
CA LEU A 178 -1.96 -12.08 21.14
C LEU A 178 -2.85 -11.47 22.24
N THR A 179 -2.20 -11.05 23.33
CA THR A 179 -2.77 -10.34 24.46
C THR A 179 -2.68 -8.82 24.28
N ALA A 180 -3.40 -8.05 25.09
CA ALA A 180 -3.34 -6.58 25.02
C ALA A 180 -1.95 -6.03 25.33
N SER A 181 -1.23 -6.64 26.27
CA SER A 181 0.16 -6.28 26.62
C SER A 181 1.17 -6.70 25.55
N ALA A 182 0.97 -7.83 24.89
CA ALA A 182 1.81 -8.23 23.75
C ALA A 182 1.62 -7.26 22.57
N LEU A 183 0.37 -6.99 22.20
CA LEU A 183 0.05 -6.09 21.08
C LEU A 183 0.41 -4.63 21.32
N SER A 184 0.47 -4.15 22.57
CA SER A 184 0.99 -2.81 22.88
C SER A 184 2.51 -2.68 22.68
N MET A 185 3.24 -3.80 22.61
CA MET A 185 4.67 -3.85 22.30
C MET A 185 4.95 -4.17 20.81
N ALA A 186 3.91 -4.34 20.00
CA ALA A 186 4.04 -4.62 18.57
C ALA A 186 4.62 -3.42 17.81
N HIS A 187 5.32 -3.70 16.70
CA HIS A 187 5.65 -2.65 15.75
C HIS A 187 4.35 -2.06 15.14
N ARG A 188 4.32 -0.77 14.78
CA ARG A 188 3.10 -0.12 14.28
C ARG A 188 2.52 -0.86 13.07
N VAL A 189 3.35 -1.14 12.08
CA VAL A 189 2.95 -1.85 10.84
C VAL A 189 2.48 -3.28 11.13
N GLN A 190 3.13 -3.97 12.08
CA GLN A 190 2.70 -5.30 12.52
C GLN A 190 1.28 -5.27 13.08
N LEU A 191 0.96 -4.27 13.91
CA LEU A 191 -0.36 -4.11 14.50
C LEU A 191 -1.42 -3.75 13.44
N GLU A 192 -1.10 -2.87 12.48
CA GLU A 192 -1.95 -2.57 11.32
C GLU A 192 -2.25 -3.84 10.50
N VAL A 193 -1.22 -4.64 10.19
CA VAL A 193 -1.34 -5.92 9.47
C VAL A 193 -2.19 -6.94 10.24
N LEU A 194 -1.95 -7.13 11.55
CA LEU A 194 -2.71 -8.07 12.38
C LEU A 194 -4.20 -7.66 12.52
N VAL A 195 -4.49 -6.35 12.62
CA VAL A 195 -5.87 -5.83 12.64
C VAL A 195 -6.53 -5.99 11.27
N ALA A 196 -5.83 -5.68 10.17
CA ALA A 196 -6.35 -5.86 8.82
C ALA A 196 -6.68 -7.33 8.52
N ILE A 197 -5.77 -8.27 8.83
CA ILE A 197 -6.01 -9.72 8.71
C ILE A 197 -7.23 -10.15 9.55
N LYS A 198 -7.29 -9.73 10.83
CA LYS A 198 -8.38 -10.15 11.72
C LYS A 198 -9.74 -9.61 11.29
N THR A 199 -9.80 -8.39 10.77
CA THR A 199 -11.06 -7.70 10.44
C THR A 199 -11.51 -7.87 8.99
N GLY A 200 -10.58 -8.19 8.08
CA GLY A 200 -10.81 -8.20 6.62
C GLY A 200 -10.96 -6.80 6.02
N ILE A 201 -10.29 -5.78 6.57
CA ILE A 201 -10.46 -4.37 6.18
C ILE A 201 -9.12 -3.78 5.74
N GLN A 202 -9.02 -3.45 4.44
CA GLN A 202 -7.83 -2.85 3.83
C GLN A 202 -7.49 -1.45 4.37
N ALA A 203 -8.51 -0.69 4.80
CA ALA A 203 -8.34 0.71 5.19
C ALA A 203 -7.35 0.91 6.34
N PHE A 204 -7.15 -0.08 7.21
CA PHE A 204 -6.12 -0.06 8.26
C PHE A 204 -4.68 -0.03 7.73
N LEU A 205 -4.47 -0.36 6.46
CA LEU A 205 -3.16 -0.37 5.81
C LEU A 205 -2.87 0.94 5.06
N HIS A 206 -3.89 1.77 4.81
CA HIS A 206 -3.73 2.95 3.94
C HIS A 206 -2.88 4.05 4.61
N ARG A 207 -1.96 4.67 3.86
CA ARG A 207 -0.97 5.63 4.41
C ARG A 207 -1.59 6.83 5.12
N SER A 208 -2.76 7.31 4.68
CA SER A 208 -3.47 8.43 5.33
C SER A 208 -4.26 8.04 6.59
N VAL A 209 -4.42 6.74 6.90
CA VAL A 209 -5.24 6.26 8.01
C VAL A 209 -4.39 6.11 9.28
N THR A 210 -4.19 7.23 9.97
CA THR A 210 -3.43 7.27 11.22
C THR A 210 -4.32 6.95 12.43
N ILE A 211 -4.39 5.68 12.81
CA ILE A 211 -5.09 5.25 14.04
C ILE A 211 -4.06 5.03 15.16
N PRO A 212 -4.28 5.57 16.38
CA PRO A 212 -3.43 5.31 17.54
C PRO A 212 -3.31 3.82 17.89
N PRO A 213 -2.12 3.30 18.27
CA PRO A 213 -1.92 1.88 18.57
C PRO A 213 -2.87 1.31 19.62
N ASN A 214 -3.17 2.06 20.69
CA ASN A 214 -4.13 1.64 21.71
C ASN A 214 -5.55 1.40 21.13
N ARG A 215 -6.00 2.24 20.19
CA ARG A 215 -7.27 2.03 19.49
C ARG A 215 -7.23 0.81 18.57
N LEU A 216 -6.10 0.56 17.89
CA LEU A 216 -5.92 -0.67 17.10
C LEU A 216 -5.98 -1.93 17.98
N VAL A 217 -5.39 -1.91 19.18
CA VAL A 217 -5.54 -3.01 20.17
C VAL A 217 -6.99 -3.19 20.59
N GLU A 218 -7.72 -2.11 20.90
CA GLU A 218 -9.14 -2.20 21.26
C GLU A 218 -10.02 -2.73 20.11
N ILE A 219 -9.75 -2.33 18.86
CA ILE A 219 -10.40 -2.87 17.66
C ILE A 219 -10.08 -4.37 17.50
N PHE A 220 -8.82 -4.78 17.72
CA PHE A 220 -8.40 -6.19 17.68
C PHE A 220 -9.18 -7.04 18.70
N PHE A 221 -9.48 -6.51 19.88
CA PHE A 221 -10.28 -7.19 20.91
C PHE A 221 -11.79 -6.94 20.82
N TYR A 222 -12.27 -6.33 19.73
CA TYR A 222 -13.69 -6.02 19.53
C TYR A 222 -14.30 -5.08 20.59
N LYS A 223 -13.48 -4.31 21.31
CA LYS A 223 -13.88 -3.30 22.30
C LYS A 223 -14.13 -1.92 21.68
N ARG A 224 -13.78 -1.74 20.41
CA ARG A 224 -13.97 -0.52 19.64
C ARG A 224 -14.44 -0.85 18.21
N CYS A 225 -15.26 0.03 17.64
CA CYS A 225 -15.78 -0.14 16.29
C CYS A 225 -14.65 -0.22 15.25
N ARG A 226 -14.73 -1.22 14.37
CA ARG A 226 -13.80 -1.44 13.26
C ARG A 226 -14.02 -0.53 12.04
N ASN A 227 -15.10 0.26 12.01
CA ASN A 227 -15.24 1.32 11.03
C ASN A 227 -14.34 2.49 11.43
N ILE A 228 -13.37 2.81 10.58
CA ILE A 228 -12.33 3.83 10.81
C ILE A 228 -12.89 5.25 10.97
N ALA A 229 -14.09 5.54 10.46
CA ALA A 229 -14.79 6.81 10.66
C ALA A 229 -15.56 6.85 12.00
N CYS A 230 -16.07 5.70 12.46
CA CYS A 230 -16.87 5.60 13.68
C CYS A 230 -15.99 5.53 14.93
N GLN A 231 -15.12 4.52 15.02
CA GLN A 231 -14.24 4.26 16.17
C GLN A 231 -14.90 4.32 17.58
N SER A 232 -16.23 4.22 17.71
CA SER A 232 -16.89 4.27 19.02
C SER A 232 -16.48 3.08 19.92
N PRO A 233 -16.36 3.26 21.25
CA PRO A 233 -16.23 2.11 22.16
C PRO A 233 -17.48 1.22 22.04
N LEU A 234 -17.33 -0.08 22.30
CA LEU A 234 -18.40 -1.07 22.14
C LEU A 234 -18.77 -1.73 23.49
N PRO A 235 -20.07 -1.84 23.84
CA PRO A 235 -21.24 -1.34 23.11
C PRO A 235 -21.27 0.20 22.95
N ALA A 236 -21.66 0.67 21.77
CA ALA A 236 -21.75 2.11 21.52
C ALA A 236 -22.98 2.70 22.22
N GLU A 237 -22.85 3.95 22.69
CA GLU A 237 -23.85 4.64 23.52
C GLU A 237 -24.29 3.82 24.75
N GLU A 238 -23.41 2.95 25.27
CA GLU A 238 -23.68 2.02 26.38
C GLU A 238 -24.91 1.12 26.17
N CYS A 239 -25.26 0.84 24.91
CA CYS A 239 -26.46 0.08 24.56
C CYS A 239 -26.46 -1.33 25.21
N ARG A 240 -27.48 -1.59 26.03
CA ARG A 240 -27.60 -2.82 26.86
C ARG A 240 -28.42 -3.94 26.22
N CYS A 241 -28.78 -3.85 24.94
CA CYS A 241 -29.57 -4.89 24.28
C CYS A 241 -28.75 -6.17 24.06
N GLU A 242 -29.45 -7.30 23.91
CA GLU A 242 -28.81 -8.61 23.65
C GLU A 242 -27.93 -8.58 22.39
N THR A 243 -28.37 -7.91 21.32
CA THR A 243 -27.61 -7.79 20.07
C THR A 243 -26.26 -7.10 20.28
N CYS A 244 -26.22 -5.97 20.99
CA CYS A 244 -25.00 -5.20 21.23
C CYS A 244 -24.05 -5.87 22.24
N THR A 245 -24.60 -6.60 23.21
CA THR A 245 -23.82 -7.23 24.29
C THR A 245 -23.25 -8.59 23.90
N THR A 246 -23.95 -9.37 23.07
CA THR A 246 -23.51 -10.71 22.66
C THR A 246 -22.63 -10.72 21.41
N ARG A 247 -22.86 -9.80 20.45
CA ARG A 247 -22.16 -9.81 19.16
C ARG A 247 -20.84 -9.05 19.23
N LYS A 248 -19.74 -9.80 19.36
CA LYS A 248 -18.37 -9.27 19.35
C LYS A 248 -18.14 -8.35 18.15
N GLY A 249 -17.85 -7.08 18.42
CA GLY A 249 -17.44 -6.09 17.42
C GLY A 249 -18.59 -5.45 16.65
N PHE A 250 -19.84 -5.72 17.04
CA PHE A 250 -21.02 -5.06 16.48
C PHE A 250 -21.17 -3.64 17.03
N CYS A 251 -21.46 -2.68 16.16
CA CYS A 251 -21.70 -1.28 16.49
C CYS A 251 -23.08 -0.86 16.00
N ASN A 252 -24.03 -0.61 16.91
CA ASN A 252 -25.38 -0.18 16.56
C ASN A 252 -25.43 1.15 15.80
N LEU A 253 -24.39 1.99 15.88
CA LEU A 253 -24.35 3.29 15.20
C LEU A 253 -24.07 3.23 13.70
N CYS A 254 -23.40 2.18 13.21
CA CYS A 254 -22.97 2.13 11.80
C CYS A 254 -22.98 0.73 11.17
N MET A 255 -23.39 -0.32 11.89
CA MET A 255 -23.39 -1.69 11.37
C MET A 255 -24.82 -2.25 11.29
N CYS A 256 -25.13 -2.90 10.17
CA CYS A 256 -26.42 -3.51 9.92
C CYS A 256 -26.66 -4.69 10.88
N VAL A 257 -27.80 -4.68 11.60
CA VAL A 257 -28.17 -5.76 12.54
C VAL A 257 -28.27 -7.13 11.87
N ILE A 258 -28.51 -7.20 10.55
CA ILE A 258 -28.65 -8.49 9.86
C ILE A 258 -27.27 -9.04 9.46
N CYS A 259 -26.46 -8.27 8.73
CA CYS A 259 -25.21 -8.78 8.14
C CYS A 259 -23.93 -8.41 8.89
N ASN A 260 -24.00 -7.60 9.96
CA ASN A 260 -22.84 -7.07 10.71
C ASN A 260 -21.78 -6.37 9.82
N LYS A 261 -22.18 -5.86 8.65
CA LYS A 261 -21.37 -4.99 7.78
C LYS A 261 -21.77 -3.53 7.98
N PHE A 262 -20.84 -2.64 7.69
CA PHE A 262 -21.04 -1.21 7.53
C PHE A 262 -20.65 -0.84 6.09
N ASP A 263 -21.17 0.27 5.60
CA ASP A 263 -20.62 1.00 4.44
C ASP A 263 -20.35 2.46 4.87
N PHE A 264 -20.11 3.33 3.90
CA PHE A 264 -19.89 4.76 4.13
C PHE A 264 -21.07 5.61 3.63
N GLU A 265 -22.18 4.97 3.28
CA GLU A 265 -23.37 5.64 2.77
C GLU A 265 -24.13 6.29 3.94
N VAL A 266 -24.38 7.59 3.83
CA VAL A 266 -25.11 8.39 4.82
C VAL A 266 -26.21 9.16 4.11
N ASN A 267 -27.21 9.64 4.86
CA ASN A 267 -28.31 10.44 4.30
C ASN A 267 -29.00 9.73 3.11
N THR A 268 -29.46 8.49 3.32
CA THR A 268 -29.88 7.55 2.25
C THR A 268 -31.03 6.65 2.71
N CYS A 269 -31.92 6.27 1.78
CA CYS A 269 -32.94 5.25 1.95
C CYS A 269 -32.38 3.80 1.90
N ARG A 270 -31.06 3.63 1.73
CA ARG A 270 -30.35 2.34 1.85
C ARG A 270 -30.30 1.78 3.28
N TRP A 271 -30.53 2.61 4.29
CA TRP A 271 -30.34 2.29 5.71
C TRP A 271 -31.55 2.63 6.56
N ILE A 272 -32.37 1.63 6.90
CA ILE A 272 -33.55 1.82 7.74
C ILE A 272 -33.15 1.82 9.22
N GLY A 273 -33.54 2.86 9.95
CA GLY A 273 -33.44 2.94 11.41
C GLY A 273 -34.70 2.41 12.09
N CYS A 274 -34.57 1.94 13.33
CA CYS A 274 -35.73 1.60 14.17
C CYS A 274 -35.98 2.67 15.23
N ASP A 275 -37.16 3.28 15.20
CA ASP A 275 -37.56 4.42 16.05
C ASP A 275 -37.54 4.10 17.56
N PHE A 276 -37.57 2.81 17.92
CA PHE A 276 -37.64 2.36 19.31
C PHE A 276 -36.30 2.03 19.95
N CYS A 277 -35.27 1.77 19.15
CA CYS A 277 -33.98 1.27 19.65
C CYS A 277 -32.76 1.76 18.87
N SER A 278 -32.95 2.67 17.90
CA SER A 278 -31.90 3.33 17.11
C SER A 278 -30.90 2.37 16.45
N HIS A 279 -31.33 1.14 16.16
CA HIS A 279 -30.54 0.15 15.43
C HIS A 279 -30.80 0.29 13.92
N TRP A 280 -29.72 0.25 13.14
CA TRP A 280 -29.76 0.45 11.69
C TRP A 280 -29.63 -0.87 10.93
N THR A 281 -30.30 -0.97 9.78
CA THR A 281 -30.32 -2.17 8.93
C THR A 281 -30.33 -1.76 7.46
N HIS A 282 -29.47 -2.37 6.62
CA HIS A 282 -29.54 -2.14 5.18
C HIS A 282 -30.92 -2.59 4.64
N THR A 283 -31.55 -1.77 3.80
CA THR A 283 -32.85 -2.04 3.17
C THR A 283 -32.85 -3.38 2.43
N ASP A 284 -31.84 -3.68 1.62
CA ASP A 284 -31.71 -4.97 0.91
C ASP A 284 -31.52 -6.17 1.86
N CYS A 285 -30.96 -5.96 3.06
CA CYS A 285 -30.89 -7.01 4.07
C CYS A 285 -32.26 -7.27 4.71
N ALA A 286 -32.99 -6.19 5.06
CA ALA A 286 -34.32 -6.29 5.66
C ALA A 286 -35.34 -6.93 4.70
N ILE A 287 -35.31 -6.58 3.41
CA ILE A 287 -36.13 -7.21 2.37
C ILE A 287 -35.83 -8.72 2.28
N ARG A 288 -34.54 -9.10 2.20
CA ARG A 288 -34.12 -10.51 2.02
C ARG A 288 -34.59 -11.45 3.14
N VAL A 289 -34.79 -10.92 4.35
CA VAL A 289 -35.27 -11.70 5.52
C VAL A 289 -36.74 -11.43 5.86
N ASN A 290 -37.49 -10.78 4.95
CA ASN A 290 -38.90 -10.43 5.12
C ASN A 290 -39.19 -9.57 6.38
N GLN A 291 -38.27 -8.67 6.73
CA GLN A 291 -38.48 -7.67 7.78
C GLN A 291 -39.16 -6.40 7.29
N ILE A 292 -39.27 -6.21 5.97
CA ILE A 292 -40.15 -5.21 5.36
C ILE A 292 -41.35 -5.94 4.77
N GLY A 293 -42.56 -5.46 5.07
CA GLY A 293 -43.79 -6.01 4.50
C GLY A 293 -45.04 -5.24 4.92
N PRO A 294 -46.19 -5.51 4.28
CA PRO A 294 -47.47 -4.98 4.71
C PRO A 294 -47.83 -5.53 6.09
N GLY A 295 -48.41 -4.70 6.95
CA GLY A 295 -48.84 -5.11 8.27
C GLY A 295 -49.80 -4.11 8.92
N GLN A 296 -50.46 -4.54 10.00
CA GLN A 296 -51.32 -3.68 10.79
C GLN A 296 -50.63 -3.31 12.11
N VAL A 297 -50.60 -2.02 12.43
CA VAL A 297 -50.27 -1.54 13.78
C VAL A 297 -51.43 -1.93 14.70
N LYS A 298 -51.13 -2.38 15.93
CA LYS A 298 -52.09 -3.03 16.86
C LYS A 298 -53.19 -2.11 17.44
N SER A 299 -53.51 -0.98 16.81
CA SER A 299 -54.47 -0.01 17.34
C SER A 299 -55.35 0.59 16.23
N GLY A 300 -56.61 0.13 16.14
CA GLY A 300 -57.63 0.66 15.22
C GLY A 300 -57.89 -0.19 13.97
N LEU A 301 -58.97 0.15 13.25
CA LEU A 301 -59.32 -0.40 11.92
C LEU A 301 -58.35 0.15 10.85
N GLY A 302 -57.06 -0.14 10.99
CA GLY A 302 -56.00 0.38 10.12
C GLY A 302 -55.90 -0.34 8.78
N GLN A 303 -55.66 0.43 7.73
CA GLN A 303 -55.19 -0.08 6.43
C GLN A 303 -53.81 -0.76 6.58
N ALA A 304 -53.45 -1.63 5.64
CA ALA A 304 -52.21 -2.41 5.70
C ALA A 304 -50.98 -1.58 5.28
N GLU A 305 -50.44 -0.82 6.23
CA GLU A 305 -49.25 0.03 6.03
C GLU A 305 -47.97 -0.81 5.83
N MET A 306 -46.96 -0.22 5.18
CA MET A 306 -45.64 -0.85 5.04
C MET A 306 -44.81 -0.62 6.29
N LEU A 307 -44.40 -1.72 6.93
CA LEU A 307 -43.70 -1.68 8.21
C LEU A 307 -42.35 -2.37 8.13
N PHE A 308 -41.37 -1.85 8.89
CA PHE A 308 -40.09 -2.50 9.15
C PHE A 308 -40.06 -3.12 10.55
N ARG A 309 -39.94 -4.45 10.64
CA ARG A 309 -39.74 -5.16 11.91
C ARG A 309 -38.25 -5.23 12.24
N CYS A 310 -37.82 -4.50 13.27
CA CYS A 310 -36.41 -4.49 13.67
C CYS A 310 -35.96 -5.83 14.28
N GLN A 311 -34.91 -6.44 13.71
CA GLN A 311 -34.29 -7.66 14.25
C GLN A 311 -33.86 -7.58 15.73
N ALA A 312 -33.48 -6.40 16.22
CA ALA A 312 -32.93 -6.22 17.57
C ALA A 312 -34.00 -6.13 18.67
N CYS A 313 -35.12 -5.44 18.43
CA CYS A 313 -36.18 -5.21 19.43
C CYS A 313 -37.55 -5.82 19.06
N GLN A 314 -37.67 -6.39 17.86
CA GLN A 314 -38.89 -7.01 17.29
C GLN A 314 -40.12 -6.10 17.16
N ARG A 315 -39.98 -4.81 17.44
CA ARG A 315 -41.00 -3.77 17.19
C ARG A 315 -41.03 -3.39 15.72
N ALA A 316 -42.18 -2.86 15.29
CA ALA A 316 -42.42 -2.41 13.93
C ALA A 316 -42.33 -0.89 13.85
N SER A 317 -41.50 -0.38 12.94
CA SER A 317 -41.38 1.02 12.54
C SER A 317 -42.17 1.27 11.25
N GLU A 318 -42.69 2.47 11.09
CA GLU A 318 -43.49 2.90 9.93
C GLU A 318 -42.57 3.44 8.83
N LEU A 319 -42.78 3.07 7.55
CA LEU A 319 -41.81 3.32 6.48
C LEU A 319 -42.11 4.54 5.60
N LEU A 320 -43.37 4.99 5.51
CA LEU A 320 -43.77 6.15 4.71
C LEU A 320 -43.28 7.46 5.33
N GLY A 321 -43.52 7.64 6.63
CA GLY A 321 -42.98 8.75 7.42
C GLY A 321 -41.47 8.71 7.49
N TRP A 322 -40.86 7.53 7.61
CA TRP A 322 -39.40 7.39 7.56
C TRP A 322 -38.82 7.82 6.21
N VAL A 323 -39.40 7.39 5.08
CA VAL A 323 -38.98 7.85 3.74
C VAL A 323 -39.17 9.36 3.59
N ARG A 324 -40.30 9.91 4.06
CA ARG A 324 -40.54 11.36 4.07
C ARG A 324 -39.43 12.10 4.81
N ASP A 325 -39.09 11.69 6.02
CA ASP A 325 -38.09 12.37 6.86
C ASP A 325 -36.70 12.32 6.23
N VAL A 326 -36.32 11.18 5.62
CA VAL A 326 -35.07 11.07 4.84
C VAL A 326 -35.09 12.03 3.65
N PHE A 327 -36.13 12.04 2.81
CA PHE A 327 -36.18 12.94 1.65
C PHE A 327 -36.22 14.42 2.05
N GLN A 328 -36.98 14.79 3.10
CA GLN A 328 -37.07 16.17 3.56
C GLN A 328 -35.73 16.69 4.10
N GLN A 329 -34.96 15.84 4.78
CA GLN A 329 -33.68 16.23 5.39
C GLN A 329 -32.47 16.09 4.43
N CYS A 330 -32.52 15.15 3.48
CA CYS A 330 -31.36 14.72 2.69
C CYS A 330 -31.43 15.09 1.21
N ALA A 331 -32.62 15.07 0.59
CA ALA A 331 -32.76 15.25 -0.85
C ALA A 331 -32.25 16.59 -1.42
N PRO A 332 -32.20 17.72 -0.69
CA PRO A 332 -31.55 18.95 -1.16
C PRO A 332 -30.03 18.82 -1.42
N GLY A 333 -29.38 17.80 -0.85
CA GLY A 333 -27.93 17.55 -1.01
C GLY A 333 -27.58 16.41 -1.96
N TRP A 334 -28.56 15.79 -2.64
CA TRP A 334 -28.32 14.72 -3.59
C TRP A 334 -28.17 15.23 -5.02
N ASP A 335 -27.20 14.69 -5.75
CA ASP A 335 -27.15 14.82 -7.20
C ASP A 335 -28.21 13.93 -7.89
N ARG A 336 -28.28 14.03 -9.23
CA ARG A 336 -29.22 13.28 -10.07
C ARG A 336 -29.11 11.76 -9.92
N ASP A 337 -27.89 11.22 -9.79
CA ASP A 337 -27.64 9.79 -9.71
C ASP A 337 -27.91 9.24 -8.32
N ALA A 338 -27.57 10.00 -7.27
CA ALA A 338 -27.99 9.73 -5.90
C ALA A 338 -29.51 9.71 -5.79
N LEU A 339 -30.21 10.75 -6.25
CA LEU A 339 -31.67 10.81 -6.19
C LEU A 339 -32.34 9.64 -6.95
N ILE A 340 -31.85 9.25 -8.12
CA ILE A 340 -32.35 8.07 -8.85
C ILE A 340 -32.16 6.78 -8.04
N LYS A 341 -31.00 6.59 -7.38
CA LYS A 341 -30.75 5.43 -6.52
C LYS A 341 -31.70 5.41 -5.31
N GLU A 342 -31.93 6.55 -4.67
CA GLU A 342 -32.82 6.64 -3.51
C GLU A 342 -34.28 6.39 -3.87
N LEU A 343 -34.75 6.92 -5.01
CA LEU A 343 -36.06 6.58 -5.57
C LEU A 343 -36.20 5.07 -5.85
N ASP A 344 -35.15 4.39 -6.34
CA ASP A 344 -35.15 2.94 -6.52
C ASP A 344 -35.25 2.17 -5.18
N PHE A 345 -34.65 2.68 -4.10
CA PHE A 345 -34.85 2.12 -2.76
C PHE A 345 -36.28 2.30 -2.24
N VAL A 346 -36.91 3.45 -2.47
CA VAL A 346 -38.35 3.63 -2.19
C VAL A 346 -39.19 2.65 -3.01
N CYS A 347 -38.90 2.49 -4.31
CA CYS A 347 -39.56 1.50 -5.17
C CYS A 347 -39.38 0.06 -4.66
N LYS A 348 -38.22 -0.30 -4.13
CA LYS A 348 -37.97 -1.62 -3.51
C LYS A 348 -38.78 -1.81 -2.23
N ILE A 349 -38.83 -0.80 -1.36
CA ILE A 349 -39.58 -0.82 -0.10
C ILE A 349 -41.08 -1.01 -0.36
N PHE A 350 -41.67 -0.19 -1.24
CA PHE A 350 -43.13 -0.15 -1.44
C PHE A 350 -43.65 -1.10 -2.53
N ARG A 351 -42.79 -1.91 -3.17
CA ARG A 351 -43.16 -2.85 -4.24
C ARG A 351 -44.33 -3.79 -3.88
N MET A 352 -44.39 -4.21 -2.62
CA MET A 352 -45.40 -5.15 -2.09
C MET A 352 -46.47 -4.43 -1.25
N SER A 353 -46.64 -3.12 -1.42
CA SER A 353 -47.63 -2.34 -0.69
C SER A 353 -49.04 -2.59 -1.20
N GLU A 354 -49.96 -2.97 -0.30
CA GLU A 354 -51.38 -3.11 -0.60
C GLU A 354 -52.15 -1.79 -0.32
N ASP A 355 -51.69 -1.03 0.67
CA ASP A 355 -52.18 0.30 1.02
C ASP A 355 -52.15 1.28 -0.19
N PRO A 356 -53.22 2.06 -0.42
CA PRO A 356 -53.25 3.08 -1.47
C PRO A 356 -52.12 4.11 -1.40
N ARG A 357 -51.69 4.54 -0.20
CA ARG A 357 -50.68 5.59 -0.03
C ARG A 357 -49.30 5.11 -0.50
N GLY A 358 -48.89 3.93 -0.04
CA GLY A 358 -47.68 3.25 -0.47
C GLY A 358 -47.67 2.90 -1.96
N ARG A 359 -48.82 2.51 -2.55
CA ARG A 359 -48.94 2.33 -4.00
C ARG A 359 -48.81 3.64 -4.79
N LYS A 360 -49.46 4.73 -4.36
CA LYS A 360 -49.31 6.07 -4.97
C LYS A 360 -47.85 6.53 -4.92
N LEU A 361 -47.15 6.29 -3.81
CA LEU A 361 -45.71 6.57 -3.69
C LEU A 361 -44.86 5.71 -4.63
N PHE A 362 -45.06 4.38 -4.67
CA PHE A 362 -44.35 3.46 -5.56
C PHE A 362 -44.42 3.90 -7.03
N PHE A 363 -45.63 4.16 -7.54
CA PHE A 363 -45.82 4.62 -8.93
C PHE A 363 -45.22 6.00 -9.17
N LYS A 364 -45.32 6.93 -8.20
CA LYS A 364 -44.72 8.26 -8.31
C LYS A 364 -43.20 8.19 -8.41
N CYS A 365 -42.54 7.38 -7.59
CA CYS A 365 -41.09 7.19 -7.63
C CYS A 365 -40.64 6.57 -8.96
N GLY A 366 -41.33 5.53 -9.45
CA GLY A 366 -41.04 4.93 -10.75
C GLY A 366 -41.14 5.93 -11.91
N ASN A 367 -42.22 6.70 -11.95
CA ASN A 367 -42.42 7.73 -12.97
C ASN A 367 -41.37 8.86 -12.89
N LEU A 368 -40.98 9.30 -11.68
CA LEU A 368 -39.93 10.29 -11.50
C LEU A 368 -38.55 9.79 -11.98
N ILE A 369 -38.22 8.51 -11.77
CA ILE A 369 -36.99 7.91 -12.32
C ILE A 369 -36.98 7.99 -13.85
N GLU A 370 -38.10 7.66 -14.51
CA GLU A 370 -38.22 7.75 -15.98
C GLU A 370 -38.14 9.19 -16.48
N GLN A 371 -38.85 10.12 -15.82
CA GLN A 371 -38.81 11.56 -16.13
C GLN A 371 -37.41 12.16 -15.95
N MET A 372 -36.71 11.77 -14.88
CA MET A 372 -35.32 12.20 -14.68
C MET A 372 -34.40 11.62 -15.75
N ARG A 373 -34.59 10.36 -16.18
CA ARG A 373 -33.84 9.78 -17.30
C ARG A 373 -34.11 10.50 -18.63
N SER A 374 -35.34 10.98 -18.85
CA SER A 374 -35.71 11.76 -20.04
C SER A 374 -35.36 13.25 -19.97
N GLY A 375 -34.78 13.74 -18.86
CA GLY A 375 -34.18 15.08 -18.77
C GLY A 375 -34.82 16.04 -17.77
N VAL A 376 -35.78 15.61 -16.93
CA VAL A 376 -36.27 16.43 -15.82
C VAL A 376 -35.19 16.62 -14.76
N ALA A 377 -34.99 17.88 -14.34
CA ALA A 377 -34.00 18.23 -13.32
C ALA A 377 -34.35 17.63 -11.94
N GLU A 378 -33.32 17.16 -11.22
CA GLU A 378 -33.40 16.58 -9.88
C GLU A 378 -34.11 17.50 -8.88
N THR A 379 -33.86 18.81 -8.91
CA THR A 379 -34.56 19.79 -8.06
C THR A 379 -36.07 19.87 -8.32
N VAL A 380 -36.53 19.61 -9.55
CA VAL A 380 -37.96 19.54 -9.90
C VAL A 380 -38.54 18.22 -9.41
N ALA A 381 -37.85 17.10 -9.67
CA ALA A 381 -38.28 15.77 -9.23
C ALA A 381 -38.38 15.66 -7.69
N CYS A 382 -37.41 16.20 -6.94
CA CYS A 382 -37.46 16.31 -5.48
C CYS A 382 -38.72 17.03 -4.99
N ARG A 383 -39.02 18.22 -5.55
CA ARG A 383 -40.22 19.00 -5.16
C ARG A 383 -41.50 18.24 -5.49
N MET A 384 -41.57 17.59 -6.65
CA MET A 384 -42.72 16.77 -7.06
C MET A 384 -42.94 15.54 -6.15
N LEU A 385 -41.89 14.98 -5.57
CA LEU A 385 -42.01 13.89 -4.60
C LEU A 385 -42.41 14.42 -3.22
N LEU A 386 -41.76 15.47 -2.71
CA LEU A 386 -42.06 16.05 -1.41
C LEU A 386 -43.52 16.54 -1.34
N GLN A 387 -44.04 17.13 -2.43
CA GLN A 387 -45.46 17.46 -2.55
C GLN A 387 -46.36 16.22 -2.50
N CYS A 388 -46.01 15.14 -3.21
CA CYS A 388 -46.76 13.88 -3.17
C CYS A 388 -46.77 13.26 -1.75
N LEU A 389 -45.64 13.29 -1.05
CA LEU A 389 -45.54 12.83 0.33
C LEU A 389 -46.42 13.65 1.28
N GLN A 390 -46.48 14.98 1.08
CA GLN A 390 -47.36 15.86 1.86
C GLN A 390 -48.86 15.62 1.57
N GLU A 391 -49.25 15.37 0.32
CA GLU A 391 -50.62 14.96 -0.01
C GLU A 391 -51.04 13.68 0.73
N LEU A 392 -50.13 12.70 0.80
CA LEU A 392 -50.35 11.41 1.46
C LEU A 392 -50.52 11.50 3.00
N GLU A 393 -50.27 12.65 3.61
CA GLU A 393 -50.58 12.91 5.02
C GLU A 393 -52.00 13.46 5.23
N ILE A 394 -52.43 14.35 4.31
CA ILE A 394 -53.70 15.08 4.40
C ILE A 394 -54.89 14.16 4.13
N GLU A 395 -54.69 13.08 3.37
CA GLU A 395 -55.69 12.03 3.09
C GLU A 395 -56.05 11.14 4.32
N SER A 396 -55.56 11.46 5.52
CA SER A 396 -55.91 10.74 6.77
C SER A 396 -57.33 11.10 7.28
N PRO A 397 -58.20 10.12 7.62
CA PRO A 397 -59.61 10.36 7.92
C PRO A 397 -59.84 10.92 9.35
N LEU A 398 -59.47 12.19 9.56
CA LEU A 398 -59.83 12.94 10.76
C LEU A 398 -61.25 13.51 10.66
N LYS A 399 -62.20 12.70 11.14
CA LYS A 399 -63.49 13.07 11.77
C LYS A 399 -64.05 14.45 11.39
N GLY A 400 -65.03 14.45 10.48
CA GLY A 400 -66.05 15.51 10.47
C GLY A 400 -66.81 15.48 11.80
N GLY A 401 -66.69 16.54 12.59
CA GLY A 401 -67.56 16.81 13.72
C GLY A 401 -68.62 17.82 13.29
N GLU A 402 -69.84 17.34 13.07
CA GLU A 402 -70.99 18.23 12.87
C GLU A 402 -71.24 19.03 14.16
N GLY A 403 -71.30 20.35 14.03
CA GLY A 403 -71.56 21.29 15.11
C GLY A 403 -72.71 22.21 14.70
N ASP A 404 -73.93 21.67 14.74
CA ASP A 404 -75.16 22.47 14.70
C ASP A 404 -75.28 23.24 16.03
N ASP A 405 -75.29 24.57 15.97
CA ASP A 405 -75.71 25.42 17.09
C ASP A 405 -76.42 26.69 16.60
N GLY A 406 -77.73 26.73 16.83
CA GLY A 406 -78.37 27.87 17.48
C GLY A 406 -78.23 29.22 16.78
N GLY A 407 -78.86 29.36 15.61
CA GLY A 407 -78.99 30.66 14.91
C GLY A 407 -79.71 31.74 15.73
N ARG A 408 -78.96 32.48 16.56
CA ARG A 408 -79.43 33.71 17.22
C ARG A 408 -79.25 34.90 16.26
N LEU A 409 -80.34 35.57 15.90
CA LEU A 409 -80.32 36.76 15.06
C LEU A 409 -79.48 37.87 15.71
N ILE A 410 -78.29 38.11 15.15
CA ILE A 410 -77.38 39.21 15.53
C ILE A 410 -77.92 40.50 14.91
N THR A 411 -77.91 41.62 15.65
CA THR A 411 -78.34 42.90 15.06
C THR A 411 -77.35 43.38 13.99
N PRO A 412 -77.78 44.12 12.94
CA PRO A 412 -76.87 44.60 11.90
C PRO A 412 -75.67 45.39 12.44
N GLN A 413 -75.86 46.13 13.55
CA GLN A 413 -74.82 46.88 14.23
C GLN A 413 -73.74 45.97 14.84
N GLU A 414 -74.15 44.92 15.55
CA GLU A 414 -73.24 43.95 16.18
C GLU A 414 -72.51 43.08 15.16
N ALA A 415 -73.17 42.74 14.04
CA ALA A 415 -72.55 42.03 12.94
C ALA A 415 -71.42 42.86 12.31
N CYS A 416 -71.66 44.14 12.02
CA CYS A 416 -70.64 45.05 11.51
C CYS A 416 -69.48 45.25 12.49
N SER A 417 -69.75 45.37 13.80
CA SER A 417 -68.69 45.51 14.82
C SER A 417 -67.78 44.27 14.89
N LYS A 418 -68.38 43.07 14.91
CA LYS A 418 -67.62 41.81 14.90
C LYS A 418 -66.81 41.62 13.61
N ILE A 419 -67.35 42.01 12.46
CA ILE A 419 -66.62 41.99 11.19
C ILE A 419 -65.41 42.95 11.25
N ALA A 420 -65.59 44.16 11.78
CA ALA A 420 -64.49 45.12 11.92
C ALA A 420 -63.36 44.61 12.83
N GLU A 421 -63.70 43.98 13.96
CA GLU A 421 -62.73 43.37 14.87
C GLU A 421 -61.94 42.22 14.21
N VAL A 422 -62.62 41.33 13.49
CA VAL A 422 -61.98 40.23 12.75
C VAL A 422 -61.08 40.75 11.62
N VAL A 423 -61.49 41.79 10.91
CA VAL A 423 -60.68 42.44 9.86
C VAL A 423 -59.45 43.13 10.46
N GLN A 424 -59.58 43.87 11.56
CA GLN A 424 -58.42 44.50 12.24
C GLN A 424 -57.43 43.46 12.76
N GLU A 425 -57.91 42.36 13.34
CA GLU A 425 -57.06 41.28 13.82
C GLU A 425 -56.39 40.50 12.66
N ALA A 426 -57.06 40.35 11.53
CA ALA A 426 -56.47 39.80 10.31
C ALA A 426 -55.35 40.70 9.75
N VAL A 427 -55.57 42.02 9.70
CA VAL A 427 -54.54 43.01 9.29
C VAL A 427 -53.33 42.95 10.22
N ARG A 428 -53.54 42.97 11.54
CA ARG A 428 -52.46 42.87 12.53
C ARG A 428 -51.63 41.59 12.36
N LYS A 429 -52.26 40.45 12.08
CA LYS A 429 -51.59 39.18 11.77
C LYS A 429 -50.84 39.21 10.43
N MET A 430 -51.37 39.88 9.42
CA MET A 430 -50.66 40.07 8.14
C MET A 430 -49.42 40.95 8.30
N GLU A 431 -49.49 41.99 9.14
CA GLU A 431 -48.36 42.87 9.47
C GLU A 431 -47.24 42.09 10.18
N THR A 432 -47.55 41.31 11.22
CA THR A 432 -46.52 40.50 11.92
C THR A 432 -45.87 39.48 11.00
N VAL A 433 -46.63 38.77 10.16
CA VAL A 433 -46.10 37.85 9.14
C VAL A 433 -45.24 38.59 8.10
N GLY A 434 -45.62 39.82 7.73
CA GLY A 434 -44.86 40.68 6.83
C GLY A 434 -43.48 41.04 7.42
N GLU A 435 -43.44 41.47 8.69
CA GLU A 435 -42.18 41.75 9.37
C GLU A 435 -41.31 40.50 9.55
N GLU A 436 -41.90 39.36 9.92
CA GLU A 436 -41.16 38.10 10.05
C GLU A 436 -40.56 37.64 8.72
N LYS A 437 -41.31 37.76 7.61
CA LYS A 437 -40.77 37.52 6.26
C LYS A 437 -39.64 38.47 5.90
N LEU A 438 -39.73 39.75 6.27
CA LEU A 438 -38.65 40.71 6.05
C LEU A 438 -37.40 40.38 6.89
N ARG A 439 -37.56 39.93 8.14
CA ARG A 439 -36.46 39.44 9.00
C ARG A 439 -35.85 38.15 8.44
N ALA A 440 -36.67 37.22 7.94
CA ALA A 440 -36.22 36.00 7.30
C ALA A 440 -35.44 36.28 6.00
N TYR A 441 -35.94 37.18 5.14
CA TYR A 441 -35.25 37.61 3.93
C TYR A 441 -33.89 38.25 4.22
N LYS A 442 -33.79 39.14 5.22
CA LYS A 442 -32.50 39.71 5.65
C LYS A 442 -31.51 38.64 6.10
N ARG A 443 -31.95 37.65 6.88
CA ARG A 443 -31.10 36.51 7.29
C ARG A 443 -30.66 35.65 6.10
N ALA A 444 -31.57 35.36 5.17
CA ALA A 444 -31.25 34.59 3.96
C ALA A 444 -30.21 35.31 3.08
N ARG A 445 -30.35 36.63 2.90
CA ARG A 445 -29.39 37.44 2.13
C ARG A 445 -27.99 37.42 2.76
N MET A 446 -27.89 37.63 4.08
CA MET A 446 -26.62 37.54 4.81
C MET A 446 -25.96 36.16 4.73
N ALA A 447 -26.77 35.08 4.66
CA ALA A 447 -26.27 33.72 4.49
C ALA A 447 -25.73 33.46 3.07
N VAL A 448 -26.36 34.02 2.03
CA VAL A 448 -25.85 33.98 0.65
C VAL A 448 -24.54 34.78 0.55
N GLU A 449 -24.50 36.02 1.06
CA GLU A 449 -23.29 36.84 1.11
C GLU A 449 -22.13 36.17 1.87
N ALA A 450 -22.42 35.31 2.86
CA ALA A 450 -21.40 34.53 3.57
C ALA A 450 -20.90 33.34 2.73
N CYS A 451 -21.82 32.61 2.07
CA CYS A 451 -21.50 31.51 1.17
C CYS A 451 -20.66 31.97 -0.02
N GLU A 452 -20.98 33.12 -0.63
CA GLU A 452 -20.21 33.71 -1.73
C GLU A 452 -18.76 33.99 -1.32
N ARG A 453 -18.53 34.57 -0.14
CA ARG A 453 -17.17 34.80 0.40
C ARG A 453 -16.42 33.50 0.69
N GLU A 454 -17.09 32.47 1.21
CA GLU A 454 -16.50 31.15 1.43
C GLU A 454 -16.08 30.51 0.10
N MET A 455 -16.91 30.62 -0.94
CA MET A 455 -16.57 30.15 -2.29
C MET A 455 -15.37 30.90 -2.90
N GLU A 456 -15.27 32.21 -2.70
CA GLU A 456 -14.10 33.01 -3.11
C GLU A 456 -12.81 32.67 -2.33
N GLU A 457 -12.92 32.28 -1.06
CA GLU A 457 -11.81 31.78 -0.26
C GLU A 457 -11.36 30.39 -0.75
N LYS A 458 -12.31 29.48 -0.99
CA LYS A 458 -12.01 28.16 -1.55
C LYS A 458 -11.44 28.21 -2.97
N ALA A 459 -11.88 29.16 -3.80
CA ALA A 459 -11.26 29.40 -5.10
C ALA A 459 -9.79 29.82 -4.99
N ARG A 460 -9.44 30.64 -3.99
CA ARG A 460 -8.04 31.03 -3.70
C ARG A 460 -7.21 29.88 -3.15
N GLU A 461 -7.76 29.07 -2.24
CA GLU A 461 -7.11 27.83 -1.75
C GLU A 461 -6.80 26.87 -2.91
N VAL A 462 -7.76 26.64 -3.81
CA VAL A 462 -7.58 25.77 -4.98
C VAL A 462 -6.50 26.31 -5.92
N ALA A 463 -6.49 27.61 -6.20
CA ALA A 463 -5.45 28.23 -7.03
C ALA A 463 -4.05 28.09 -6.40
N GLN A 464 -3.93 28.25 -5.08
CA GLN A 464 -2.67 28.06 -4.35
C GLN A 464 -2.19 26.60 -4.41
N LEU A 465 -3.10 25.63 -4.20
CA LEU A 465 -2.79 24.20 -4.29
C LEU A 465 -2.40 23.78 -5.72
N GLN A 466 -3.02 24.36 -6.75
CA GLN A 466 -2.64 24.13 -8.14
C GLN A 466 -1.24 24.66 -8.46
N ALA A 467 -0.90 25.87 -7.97
CA ALA A 467 0.44 26.43 -8.13
C ALA A 467 1.51 25.61 -7.37
N GLU A 468 1.19 25.11 -6.17
CA GLU A 468 2.08 24.21 -5.43
C GLU A 468 2.26 22.87 -6.13
N HIS A 469 1.18 22.27 -6.66
CA HIS A 469 1.25 21.04 -7.45
C HIS A 469 2.13 21.20 -8.70
N GLN A 470 2.01 22.33 -9.42
CA GLN A 470 2.88 22.64 -10.56
C GLN A 470 4.35 22.78 -10.15
N ARG A 471 4.63 23.41 -9.00
CA ARG A 471 6.00 23.50 -8.45
C ARG A 471 6.55 22.11 -8.10
N GLN A 472 5.74 21.25 -7.49
CA GLN A 472 6.14 19.87 -7.15
C GLN A 472 6.38 19.03 -8.42
N HIS A 473 5.58 19.21 -9.47
CA HIS A 473 5.78 18.55 -10.76
C HIS A 473 7.16 18.88 -11.37
N LEU A 474 7.52 20.16 -11.41
CA LEU A 474 8.82 20.61 -11.92
C LEU A 474 9.99 20.03 -11.11
N GLN A 475 9.84 19.91 -9.78
CA GLN A 475 10.85 19.27 -8.93
C GLN A 475 10.99 17.76 -9.21
N VAL A 476 9.89 17.06 -9.51
CA VAL A 476 9.93 15.65 -9.93
C VAL A 476 10.63 15.51 -11.28
N GLU A 477 10.30 16.35 -12.27
CA GLU A 477 10.96 16.33 -13.59
C GLU A 477 12.48 16.60 -13.51
N GLU A 478 12.90 17.50 -12.63
CA GLU A 478 14.32 17.77 -12.35
C GLU A 478 15.01 16.53 -11.72
N LEU A 479 14.39 15.93 -10.69
CA LEU A 479 14.91 14.72 -10.04
C LEU A 479 14.99 13.54 -11.02
N GLU A 480 13.99 13.34 -11.88
CA GLU A 480 14.04 12.33 -12.93
C GLU A 480 15.19 12.57 -13.92
N SER A 481 15.46 13.84 -14.26
CA SER A 481 16.59 14.20 -15.11
C SER A 481 17.93 13.83 -14.47
N ILE A 482 18.09 14.12 -13.17
CA ILE A 482 19.26 13.73 -12.38
C ILE A 482 19.40 12.20 -12.31
N VAL A 483 18.30 11.47 -12.09
CA VAL A 483 18.28 9.99 -12.08
C VAL A 483 18.71 9.43 -13.44
N ARG A 484 18.19 9.96 -14.56
CA ARG A 484 18.60 9.54 -15.92
C ARG A 484 20.10 9.77 -16.16
N LEU A 485 20.64 10.92 -15.74
CA LEU A 485 22.07 11.21 -15.84
C LEU A 485 22.92 10.26 -14.98
N LYS A 486 22.52 10.00 -13.74
CA LYS A 486 23.23 9.08 -12.83
C LYS A 486 23.18 7.63 -13.29
N GLN A 487 22.08 7.20 -13.91
CA GLN A 487 21.96 5.89 -14.53
C GLN A 487 22.94 5.74 -15.70
N ALA A 488 22.99 6.71 -16.62
CA ALA A 488 23.93 6.70 -17.73
C ALA A 488 25.40 6.76 -17.28
N GLU A 489 25.71 7.50 -16.22
CA GLU A 489 27.03 7.53 -15.58
C GLU A 489 27.41 6.15 -15.02
N ALA A 490 26.49 5.49 -14.31
CA ALA A 490 26.72 4.14 -13.76
C ALA A 490 26.92 3.08 -14.87
N GLU A 491 26.16 3.14 -15.95
CA GLU A 491 26.30 2.27 -17.11
C GLU A 491 27.67 2.44 -17.79
N MET A 492 28.14 3.68 -17.94
CA MET A 492 29.47 3.99 -18.49
C MET A 492 30.60 3.46 -17.59
N PHE A 493 30.48 3.58 -16.27
CA PHE A 493 31.44 2.97 -15.34
C PHE A 493 31.42 1.43 -15.40
N GLN A 494 30.24 0.82 -15.50
CA GLN A 494 30.09 -0.62 -15.61
C GLN A 494 30.69 -1.16 -16.92
N LEU A 495 30.53 -0.44 -18.03
CA LEU A 495 31.16 -0.76 -19.31
C LEU A 495 32.69 -0.76 -19.20
N LYS A 496 33.28 0.32 -18.67
CA LYS A 496 34.73 0.42 -18.44
C LYS A 496 35.26 -0.68 -17.52
N ALA A 497 34.52 -1.05 -16.46
CA ALA A 497 34.90 -2.13 -15.56
C ALA A 497 34.89 -3.51 -16.26
N ASN A 498 34.00 -3.71 -17.23
CA ASN A 498 33.95 -4.93 -18.04
C ASN A 498 35.08 -4.96 -19.09
N GLU A 499 35.36 -3.85 -19.78
CA GLU A 499 36.49 -3.71 -20.71
C GLU A 499 37.83 -3.97 -20.01
N ALA A 500 38.04 -3.39 -18.82
CA ALA A 500 39.24 -3.62 -18.01
C ALA A 500 39.40 -5.09 -17.59
N ARG A 501 38.28 -5.78 -17.27
CA ARG A 501 38.29 -7.21 -16.96
C ARG A 501 38.68 -8.04 -18.19
N GLN A 502 38.10 -7.73 -19.36
CA GLN A 502 38.37 -8.44 -20.60
C GLN A 502 39.83 -8.29 -21.05
N GLU A 503 40.43 -7.10 -20.95
CA GLU A 503 41.86 -6.94 -21.28
C GLU A 503 42.77 -7.63 -20.26
N ALA A 504 42.40 -7.66 -18.97
CA ALA A 504 43.14 -8.43 -17.96
C ALA A 504 43.12 -9.94 -18.27
N GLU A 505 41.97 -10.50 -18.64
CA GLU A 505 41.81 -11.91 -19.07
C GLU A 505 42.62 -12.19 -20.36
N ARG A 506 42.66 -11.25 -21.30
CA ARG A 506 43.46 -11.35 -22.54
C ARG A 506 44.96 -11.35 -22.24
N LEU A 507 45.42 -10.45 -21.37
CA LEU A 507 46.82 -10.39 -20.94
C LEU A 507 47.22 -11.64 -20.15
N GLN A 508 46.35 -12.15 -19.27
CA GLN A 508 46.57 -13.40 -18.55
C GLN A 508 46.71 -14.58 -19.53
N SER A 509 45.85 -14.67 -20.54
CA SER A 509 45.93 -15.71 -21.57
C SER A 509 47.24 -15.66 -22.35
N ILE A 510 47.71 -14.46 -22.72
CA ILE A 510 49.02 -14.26 -23.38
C ILE A 510 50.18 -14.65 -22.46
N ALA A 511 50.10 -14.31 -21.17
CA ALA A 511 51.13 -14.66 -20.19
C ALA A 511 51.24 -16.18 -20.00
N MET A 512 50.11 -16.87 -19.86
CA MET A 512 50.05 -18.34 -19.78
C MET A 512 50.65 -19.00 -21.01
N ALA A 513 50.24 -18.60 -22.22
CA ALA A 513 50.76 -19.16 -23.47
C ALA A 513 52.27 -18.91 -23.66
N LYS A 514 52.79 -17.76 -23.18
CA LYS A 514 54.23 -17.49 -23.17
C LYS A 514 54.98 -18.34 -22.14
N SER A 515 54.42 -18.58 -20.96
CA SER A 515 55.01 -19.47 -19.95
C SER A 515 55.09 -20.89 -20.48
N GLU A 516 53.98 -21.41 -21.02
CA GLU A 516 53.91 -22.76 -21.59
C GLU A 516 54.94 -22.94 -22.71
N LYS A 517 55.05 -21.97 -23.64
CA LYS A 517 56.07 -22.03 -24.68
C LYS A 517 57.50 -22.00 -24.11
N ALA A 518 57.77 -21.17 -23.11
CA ALA A 518 59.09 -21.10 -22.48
C ALA A 518 59.46 -22.42 -21.77
N GLU A 519 58.49 -23.08 -21.14
CA GLU A 519 58.65 -24.41 -20.54
C GLU A 519 58.90 -25.50 -21.59
N GLN A 520 58.17 -25.47 -22.72
CA GLN A 520 58.39 -26.35 -23.87
C GLN A 520 59.79 -26.16 -24.49
N ASP A 521 60.21 -24.91 -24.72
CA ASP A 521 61.53 -24.57 -25.26
C ASP A 521 62.66 -24.99 -24.28
N TYR A 522 62.46 -24.80 -22.98
CA TYR A 522 63.39 -25.26 -21.94
C TYR A 522 63.52 -26.80 -21.91
N ALA A 523 62.40 -27.52 -21.93
CA ALA A 523 62.38 -28.99 -21.96
C ALA A 523 63.07 -29.53 -23.23
N SER A 524 62.83 -28.91 -24.38
CA SER A 524 63.49 -29.24 -25.65
C SER A 524 65.01 -29.07 -25.59
N LEU A 525 65.50 -27.92 -25.09
CA LEU A 525 66.92 -27.66 -24.92
C LEU A 525 67.58 -28.60 -23.90
N TYR A 526 66.89 -28.92 -22.81
CA TYR A 526 67.35 -29.87 -21.80
C TYR A 526 67.51 -31.28 -22.40
N LEU A 527 66.48 -31.78 -23.10
CA LEU A 527 66.52 -33.10 -23.76
C LEU A 527 67.61 -33.18 -24.83
N LYS A 528 67.78 -32.12 -25.63
CA LYS A 528 68.86 -32.05 -26.64
C LYS A 528 70.24 -32.16 -25.99
N ARG A 529 70.49 -31.43 -24.89
CA ARG A 529 71.77 -31.50 -24.17
C ARG A 529 72.01 -32.88 -23.55
N ARG A 530 70.99 -33.51 -22.97
CA ARG A 530 71.07 -34.89 -22.46
C ARG A 530 71.40 -35.90 -23.57
N LEU A 531 70.88 -35.70 -24.80
CA LEU A 531 71.24 -36.53 -25.95
C LEU A 531 72.70 -36.31 -26.38
N GLU A 532 73.15 -35.06 -26.48
CA GLU A 532 74.55 -34.72 -26.81
C GLU A 532 75.55 -35.30 -25.79
N GLU A 533 75.23 -35.22 -24.49
CA GLU A 533 76.01 -35.86 -23.42
C GLU A 533 76.06 -37.40 -23.58
N ALA A 534 74.92 -38.05 -23.82
CA ALA A 534 74.85 -39.51 -24.00
C ALA A 534 75.56 -39.98 -25.29
N GLU A 535 75.55 -39.17 -26.35
CA GLU A 535 76.32 -39.44 -27.57
C GLU A 535 77.83 -39.31 -27.34
N ALA A 536 78.27 -38.33 -26.55
CA ALA A 536 79.67 -38.18 -26.16
C ALA A 536 80.13 -39.34 -25.26
N GLU A 537 79.31 -39.77 -24.29
CA GLU A 537 79.58 -40.98 -23.48
C GLU A 537 79.71 -42.23 -24.35
N LYS A 538 78.80 -42.41 -25.34
CA LYS A 538 78.87 -43.51 -26.31
C LYS A 538 80.17 -43.47 -27.12
N GLN A 539 80.59 -42.31 -27.61
CA GLN A 539 81.83 -42.14 -28.37
C GLN A 539 83.06 -42.48 -27.51
N TYR A 540 83.12 -41.97 -26.28
CA TYR A 540 84.18 -42.26 -25.31
C TYR A 540 84.29 -43.76 -24.99
N LEU A 541 83.15 -44.43 -24.77
CA LEU A 541 83.12 -45.88 -24.54
C LEU A 541 83.58 -46.67 -25.78
N PHE A 542 83.19 -46.24 -26.98
CA PHE A 542 83.59 -46.88 -28.23
C PHE A 542 85.10 -46.75 -28.49
N GLU A 543 85.68 -45.57 -28.24
CA GLU A 543 87.13 -45.36 -28.34
C GLU A 543 87.91 -46.15 -27.29
N LYS A 544 87.41 -46.23 -26.06
CA LYS A 544 87.97 -47.07 -25.00
C LYS A 544 87.99 -48.56 -25.36
N ILE A 545 86.93 -49.08 -25.96
CA ILE A 545 86.88 -50.48 -26.45
C ILE A 545 87.91 -50.69 -27.57
N LYS A 546 87.97 -49.77 -28.54
CA LYS A 546 88.92 -49.82 -29.65
C LYS A 546 90.39 -49.82 -29.19
N LEU A 547 90.71 -49.09 -28.12
CA LEU A 547 92.03 -49.10 -27.49
C LEU A 547 92.33 -50.41 -26.73
N GLN A 548 91.32 -51.06 -26.16
CA GLN A 548 91.46 -52.36 -25.47
C GLN A 548 91.67 -53.52 -26.46
N ASP A 549 90.99 -53.51 -27.61
CA ASP A 549 91.18 -54.51 -28.66
C ASP A 549 92.55 -54.36 -29.37
N GLY A 550 93.12 -53.15 -29.38
CA GLY A 550 94.47 -52.89 -29.92
C GLY A 550 95.63 -53.47 -29.09
N GLN A 551 95.39 -54.02 -27.90
CA GLN A 551 96.42 -54.50 -26.97
C GLN A 551 96.55 -56.03 -26.85
N LYS A 552 95.97 -56.83 -27.76
CA LYS A 552 96.03 -58.31 -27.68
C LYS A 552 96.63 -59.02 -28.89
N GLY A 553 97.78 -59.67 -28.66
CA GLY A 553 98.25 -60.86 -29.36
C GLY A 553 99.76 -61.11 -29.22
N PRO A 554 100.27 -62.35 -29.31
CA PRO A 554 99.61 -63.67 -29.28
C PRO A 554 100.23 -64.66 -28.23
N SER A 555 99.92 -65.97 -28.35
CA SER A 555 100.46 -67.15 -27.59
C SER A 555 99.74 -67.51 -26.28
N GLY A 556 99.53 -68.78 -25.89
CA GLY A 556 99.67 -70.07 -26.61
C GLY A 556 99.86 -71.30 -25.68
N SER A 557 99.13 -72.41 -25.93
CA SER A 557 99.31 -73.79 -25.37
C SER A 557 99.03 -73.99 -23.85
N SER A 558 98.29 -74.98 -23.36
CA SER A 558 98.49 -76.45 -23.49
C SER A 558 97.43 -77.23 -22.66
N GLY A 559 97.22 -78.54 -22.93
CA GLY A 559 96.56 -79.48 -21.97
C GLY A 559 95.32 -80.24 -22.49
N THR A 560 95.50 -81.53 -22.80
CA THR A 560 94.47 -82.56 -23.10
C THR A 560 94.97 -83.91 -22.54
N PRO A 561 94.26 -85.07 -22.57
CA PRO A 561 92.87 -85.46 -22.93
C PRO A 561 92.24 -86.33 -21.76
N PRO A 562 91.38 -87.40 -21.89
CA PRO A 562 90.62 -87.96 -23.04
C PRO A 562 89.17 -88.52 -22.79
N VAL A 563 88.48 -88.88 -23.91
CA VAL A 563 87.27 -89.76 -24.11
C VAL A 563 85.94 -89.31 -23.44
N VAL A 564 84.72 -89.41 -24.02
CA VAL A 564 84.15 -90.24 -25.11
C VAL A 564 83.11 -89.46 -25.96
N ALA A 565 82.91 -89.87 -27.22
CA ALA A 565 81.89 -89.40 -28.19
C ALA A 565 80.82 -90.51 -28.43
N PRO A 566 79.76 -90.39 -29.28
CA PRO A 566 79.39 -89.34 -30.25
C PRO A 566 77.90 -88.87 -30.08
N THR A 567 77.16 -88.19 -30.98
CA THR A 567 77.22 -87.90 -32.44
C THR A 567 76.33 -86.68 -32.78
N GLY A 568 76.78 -85.76 -33.64
CA GLY A 568 75.95 -84.80 -34.41
C GLY A 568 75.23 -83.67 -33.62
N GLY A 569 75.10 -82.44 -34.13
CA GLY A 569 75.61 -81.83 -35.36
C GLY A 569 75.21 -80.34 -35.46
N THR A 570 75.96 -79.57 -36.27
CA THR A 570 75.71 -78.17 -36.68
C THR A 570 75.53 -77.08 -35.59
N ALA A 571 76.54 -76.22 -35.47
CA ALA A 571 76.44 -74.93 -34.80
C ALA A 571 75.97 -73.81 -35.74
N SER A 572 75.35 -72.75 -35.21
CA SER A 572 75.51 -71.38 -35.74
C SER A 572 75.06 -70.29 -34.76
N SER A 573 76.00 -69.40 -34.44
CA SER A 573 75.85 -67.99 -34.04
C SER A 573 74.86 -67.60 -32.91
N ALA A 574 75.40 -67.38 -31.71
CA ALA A 574 74.70 -66.75 -30.58
C ALA A 574 74.61 -65.20 -30.68
N GLY A 575 74.47 -64.64 -31.89
CA GLY A 575 74.43 -63.19 -32.13
C GLY A 575 73.06 -62.53 -31.89
N ASP A 576 71.98 -63.18 -32.32
CA ASP A 576 70.64 -62.56 -32.38
C ASP A 576 69.99 -62.34 -31.00
N HIS A 577 70.27 -63.20 -30.02
CA HIS A 577 69.51 -63.22 -28.77
C HIS A 577 69.67 -61.92 -27.96
N SER A 578 70.86 -61.31 -27.97
CA SER A 578 71.13 -60.05 -27.27
C SER A 578 70.49 -58.83 -27.95
N GLN A 579 70.45 -58.80 -29.29
CA GLN A 579 69.76 -57.73 -30.03
C GLN A 579 68.24 -57.85 -29.88
N MET A 580 67.69 -59.07 -29.96
CA MET A 580 66.26 -59.32 -29.80
C MET A 580 65.74 -58.93 -28.40
N LEU A 581 66.52 -59.18 -27.34
CA LEU A 581 66.20 -58.75 -25.97
C LEU A 581 66.26 -57.22 -25.79
N MET A 582 67.19 -56.52 -26.45
CA MET A 582 67.21 -55.05 -26.43
C MET A 582 66.03 -54.45 -27.19
N LEU A 583 65.70 -54.96 -28.39
CA LEU A 583 64.54 -54.51 -29.17
C LEU A 583 63.23 -54.74 -28.42
N SER A 584 63.09 -55.87 -27.71
CA SER A 584 61.93 -56.14 -26.85
C SER A 584 61.79 -55.14 -25.70
N LYS A 585 62.89 -54.81 -25.01
CA LYS A 585 62.88 -53.77 -23.95
C LYS A 585 62.52 -52.37 -24.47
N ILE A 586 62.99 -52.02 -25.68
CA ILE A 586 62.65 -50.75 -26.33
C ILE A 586 61.15 -50.72 -26.69
N GLN A 587 60.58 -51.83 -27.18
CA GLN A 587 59.14 -51.92 -27.46
C GLN A 587 58.26 -51.76 -26.21
N ASP A 588 58.64 -52.33 -25.07
CA ASP A 588 57.84 -52.19 -23.85
C ASP A 588 57.94 -50.79 -23.22
N LEU A 589 59.09 -50.11 -23.33
CA LEU A 589 59.21 -48.69 -22.98
C LEU A 589 58.29 -47.81 -23.85
N LEU A 590 58.20 -48.08 -25.15
CA LEU A 590 57.32 -47.33 -26.07
C LEU A 590 55.82 -47.58 -25.84
N LYS A 591 55.43 -48.76 -25.32
CA LYS A 591 54.04 -49.03 -24.91
C LYS A 591 53.62 -48.19 -23.69
N ASN A 592 54.50 -48.10 -22.69
CA ASN A 592 54.20 -47.38 -21.45
C ASN A 592 54.00 -45.87 -21.65
N VAL A 593 54.62 -45.28 -22.68
CA VAL A 593 54.41 -43.86 -23.04
C VAL A 593 53.04 -43.61 -23.66
N ARG A 594 52.51 -44.53 -24.48
CA ARG A 594 51.17 -44.38 -25.12
C ARG A 594 49.99 -44.57 -24.16
N SER A 595 50.18 -45.24 -23.04
CA SER A 595 49.13 -45.52 -22.05
C SER A 595 48.84 -44.35 -21.09
N ILE A 596 49.69 -43.32 -21.06
CA ILE A 596 49.52 -42.14 -20.17
C ILE A 596 48.61 -41.07 -20.82
N SER A 597 48.48 -41.07 -22.16
CA SER A 597 47.78 -40.02 -22.92
C SER A 597 46.27 -40.21 -23.09
N THR A 598 45.62 -41.17 -22.41
CA THR A 598 44.20 -41.53 -22.65
C THR A 598 43.29 -41.53 -21.41
N SER A 599 43.71 -40.95 -20.28
CA SER A 599 42.94 -40.98 -19.02
C SER A 599 42.57 -39.60 -18.46
N LYS A 600 41.67 -38.85 -19.15
CA LYS A 600 40.78 -37.82 -18.54
C LYS A 600 39.78 -37.19 -19.54
N SER A 601 38.64 -37.85 -19.75
CA SER A 601 37.37 -37.20 -20.12
C SER A 601 36.22 -38.22 -20.09
N ASP A 602 35.40 -38.18 -19.03
CA ASP A 602 33.93 -38.19 -19.10
C ASP A 602 33.29 -38.43 -17.72
N GLY A 603 32.19 -37.72 -17.45
CA GLY A 603 31.23 -38.10 -16.41
C GLY A 603 30.85 -37.05 -15.36
N SER A 604 29.96 -36.11 -15.72
CA SER A 604 28.80 -35.75 -14.86
C SER A 604 27.81 -34.82 -15.59
N GLN A 605 26.65 -35.38 -15.97
CA GLN A 605 25.46 -34.57 -16.29
C GLN A 605 24.74 -34.18 -14.99
N LEU A 606 24.16 -32.97 -14.97
CA LEU A 606 23.20 -32.54 -13.96
C LEU A 606 21.77 -32.82 -14.44
N LYS A 607 20.90 -33.09 -13.46
CA LYS A 607 19.43 -33.06 -13.56
C LYS A 607 18.90 -32.21 -12.42
#